data_AF-A0A015IB33-F1
#
_entry.id   AF-A0A015IB33-F1
#
_cell.length_a   1.000
_cell.length_b   1.000
_cell.length_c   1.000
_cell.angle_alpha   90.00
_cell.angle_beta   90.00
_cell.angle_gamma   90.00
#
_symmetry.space_group_name_H-M   'P 1'
#
loop_
_entity.id
_entity.type
_entity.pdbx_description
1 polymer ?
#
loop_
_entity_poly.entity_id
_entity_poly.type
_entity_poly.pdbx_seq_one_letter_code
_entity_poly.pdbx_strand_id
1 'polypeptide(L)'
;MSKYYRKGSSSSKKVKFFKDSSNTNDVFNDPLLKEYENFNIVELKNELQKLEKERDEKKLIFENFKNSQSLRDVIGKENINDSMNMNQNELQDHMMKEILQDSEEREYQKILNAYRLTGKTIFPVKENRIGLRFETFYNAKYLEPYYIFLEQNQENEQLSIFRHTLPHFIPLDELEAKYLNKDMNKFANMVDDYLQAFVMRREEVRTLTNNKLNRKPRVNNAYSSIEFTILLKDNNDRVDINLTYENLTSFIPTNAVICLTREGTENKRKRLQKREREFLQSKLTDAFETVFGT
;
A
#
# COMPACT_ATOMS: atom_id res chain seq x y z
N MET A 1 58.30 -41.18 33.24
CA MET A 1 57.26 -42.16 33.66
C MET A 1 56.39 -42.42 32.43
N SER A 2 56.11 -43.62 31.89
CA SER A 2 56.01 -45.02 32.41
C SER A 2 54.88 -45.21 33.43
N LYS A 3 53.85 -46.06 33.27
CA LYS A 3 53.37 -47.03 32.21
C LYS A 3 51.80 -46.99 32.20
N TYR A 4 50.94 -47.74 31.47
CA TYR A 4 50.93 -48.97 30.64
C TYR A 4 49.98 -48.75 29.41
N TYR A 5 50.01 -49.48 28.26
CA TYR A 5 49.43 -50.82 27.91
C TYR A 5 47.95 -51.03 28.30
N ARG A 6 47.07 -51.69 27.50
CA ARG A 6 47.20 -52.81 26.50
C ARG A 6 46.02 -52.72 25.51
N LYS A 7 46.04 -52.91 24.17
CA LYS A 7 46.91 -53.54 23.13
C LYS A 7 46.46 -54.94 22.62
N GLY A 8 45.86 -54.98 21.42
CA GLY A 8 45.73 -56.11 20.46
C GLY A 8 44.88 -55.68 19.24
N SER A 9 45.15 -55.89 17.93
CA SER A 9 45.93 -56.87 17.12
C SER A 9 45.35 -58.29 17.12
N SER A 10 45.17 -59.01 16.00
CA SER A 10 45.71 -58.92 14.61
C SER A 10 44.71 -59.59 13.61
N SER A 11 44.94 -59.93 12.33
CA SER A 11 46.15 -60.05 11.46
C SER A 11 45.78 -59.89 9.97
N SER A 12 46.78 -59.88 9.07
CA SER A 12 46.58 -59.76 7.61
C SER A 12 46.89 -61.06 6.86
N LYS A 13 46.31 -61.22 5.66
CA LYS A 13 46.91 -62.03 4.58
C LYS A 13 46.84 -61.29 3.25
N LYS A 14 47.98 -61.24 2.56
CA LYS A 14 48.10 -60.83 1.14
C LYS A 14 48.00 -62.07 0.25
N VAL A 15 47.43 -61.94 -0.94
CA VAL A 15 47.95 -62.54 -2.18
C VAL A 15 47.86 -61.47 -3.29
N LYS A 16 48.66 -61.61 -4.35
CA LYS A 16 48.77 -60.70 -5.50
C LYS A 16 48.28 -61.40 -6.78
N PHE A 17 48.49 -60.74 -7.93
CA PHE A 17 48.28 -61.22 -9.32
C PHE A 17 46.82 -61.12 -9.82
N PHE A 18 46.56 -60.83 -11.10
CA PHE A 18 47.46 -60.53 -12.24
C PHE A 18 47.11 -59.16 -12.88
N LYS A 19 47.91 -58.72 -13.87
CA LYS A 19 47.45 -57.73 -14.87
C LYS A 19 46.51 -58.42 -15.85
N ASP A 20 45.62 -57.69 -16.51
CA ASP A 20 45.74 -57.37 -17.95
C ASP A 20 44.57 -56.51 -18.45
N SER A 21 44.67 -56.06 -19.69
CA SER A 21 43.79 -55.06 -20.33
C SER A 21 42.77 -55.69 -21.29
N SER A 22 41.52 -55.23 -21.27
CA SER A 22 40.69 -54.91 -22.46
C SER A 22 39.20 -54.71 -22.12
N ASN A 23 38.49 -54.02 -23.03
CA ASN A 23 37.03 -53.96 -23.22
C ASN A 23 36.11 -53.83 -21.98
N THR A 24 35.80 -52.58 -21.65
CA THR A 24 34.56 -52.20 -20.93
C THR A 24 33.68 -51.30 -21.81
N ASN A 25 33.26 -51.79 -22.98
CA ASN A 25 32.44 -51.03 -23.94
C ASN A 25 31.08 -51.69 -24.30
N ASP A 26 30.81 -52.91 -23.83
CA ASP A 26 29.61 -53.70 -24.21
C ASP A 26 28.64 -53.89 -23.04
N VAL A 27 28.13 -52.78 -22.49
CA VAL A 27 27.04 -52.75 -21.48
C VAL A 27 25.93 -51.75 -21.83
N PHE A 28 26.15 -50.85 -22.81
CA PHE A 28 25.19 -49.79 -23.20
C PHE A 28 24.75 -49.87 -24.69
N ASN A 29 24.77 -51.08 -25.27
CA ASN A 29 24.33 -51.36 -26.64
C ASN A 29 23.21 -52.41 -26.70
N ASP A 30 22.26 -52.36 -25.77
CA ASP A 30 20.95 -53.00 -25.95
C ASP A 30 20.12 -52.15 -26.94
N PRO A 31 19.66 -52.71 -28.09
CA PRO A 31 18.82 -51.99 -29.04
C PRO A 31 17.45 -51.59 -28.45
N LEU A 32 16.87 -52.45 -27.60
CA LEU A 32 15.49 -52.30 -27.13
C LEU A 32 15.34 -51.11 -26.18
N LEU A 33 16.35 -50.84 -25.34
CA LEU A 33 16.38 -49.65 -24.48
C LEU A 33 16.43 -48.36 -25.31
N LYS A 34 17.21 -48.35 -26.40
CA LYS A 34 17.31 -47.18 -27.30
C LYS A 34 16.01 -46.95 -28.09
N GLU A 35 15.29 -48.01 -28.45
CA GLU A 35 13.96 -47.87 -29.07
C GLU A 35 12.93 -47.31 -28.07
N TYR A 36 12.89 -47.80 -26.83
CA TYR A 36 12.00 -47.28 -25.79
C TYR A 36 12.28 -45.81 -25.42
N GLU A 37 13.54 -45.40 -25.29
CA GLU A 37 13.87 -43.98 -25.05
C GLU A 37 13.45 -43.09 -26.24
N ASN A 38 13.76 -43.51 -27.47
CA ASN A 38 13.39 -42.73 -28.66
C ASN A 38 11.87 -42.65 -28.88
N PHE A 39 11.10 -43.71 -28.58
CA PHE A 39 9.64 -43.70 -28.71
C PHE A 39 9.00 -42.66 -27.80
N ASN A 40 9.36 -42.66 -26.51
CA ASN A 40 8.90 -41.65 -25.55
C ASN A 40 9.32 -40.22 -25.95
N ILE A 41 10.56 -40.05 -26.45
CA ILE A 41 11.06 -38.75 -26.92
C ILE A 41 10.29 -38.24 -28.16
N VAL A 42 9.85 -39.14 -29.06
CA VAL A 42 9.01 -38.78 -30.21
C VAL A 42 7.59 -38.41 -29.76
N GLU A 43 7.00 -39.17 -28.84
CA GLU A 43 5.67 -38.88 -28.30
C GLU A 43 5.62 -37.54 -27.56
N LEU A 44 6.59 -37.27 -26.69
CA LEU A 44 6.75 -35.98 -25.99
C LEU A 44 6.99 -34.80 -26.96
N LYS A 45 7.70 -35.01 -28.07
CA LYS A 45 7.87 -33.97 -29.11
C LYS A 45 6.58 -33.69 -29.87
N ASN A 46 5.80 -34.72 -30.18
CA ASN A 46 4.50 -34.57 -30.82
C ASN A 46 3.50 -33.84 -29.90
N GLU A 47 3.51 -34.16 -28.61
CA GLU A 47 2.69 -33.46 -27.61
C GLU A 47 3.12 -32.00 -27.41
N LEU A 48 4.43 -31.72 -27.31
CA LEU A 48 4.94 -30.35 -27.30
C LEU A 48 4.52 -29.57 -28.54
N GLN A 49 4.69 -30.13 -29.74
CA GLN A 49 4.29 -29.47 -31.00
C GLN A 49 2.78 -29.17 -31.05
N LYS A 50 1.95 -30.07 -30.51
CA LYS A 50 0.50 -29.87 -30.36
C LYS A 50 0.19 -28.75 -29.36
N LEU A 51 0.85 -28.72 -28.21
CA LEU A 51 0.68 -27.70 -27.17
C LEU A 51 1.19 -26.33 -27.61
N GLU A 52 2.27 -26.25 -28.39
CA GLU A 52 2.73 -25.00 -29.00
C GLU A 52 1.73 -24.46 -30.02
N LYS A 53 1.16 -25.33 -30.87
CA LYS A 53 0.09 -24.94 -31.79
C LYS A 53 -1.15 -24.44 -31.05
N GLU A 54 -1.58 -25.14 -30.00
CA GLU A 54 -2.73 -24.74 -29.17
C GLU A 54 -2.45 -23.44 -28.39
N ARG A 55 -1.21 -23.22 -27.92
CA ARG A 55 -0.74 -21.95 -27.33
C ARG A 55 -0.86 -20.81 -28.33
N ASP A 56 -0.38 -20.99 -29.55
CA ASP A 56 -0.31 -19.93 -30.54
C ASP A 56 -1.69 -19.63 -31.17
N GLU A 57 -2.56 -20.64 -31.30
CA GLU A 57 -3.98 -20.46 -31.60
C GLU A 57 -4.69 -19.65 -30.50
N LYS A 58 -4.52 -20.01 -29.22
CA LYS A 58 -5.09 -19.26 -28.09
C LYS A 58 -4.52 -17.84 -27.98
N LYS A 59 -3.23 -17.65 -28.30
CA LYS A 59 -2.57 -16.34 -28.32
C LYS A 59 -3.12 -15.46 -29.44
N LEU A 60 -3.37 -16.01 -30.63
CA LEU A 60 -4.02 -15.31 -31.73
C LEU A 60 -5.46 -14.92 -31.38
N ILE A 61 -6.22 -15.80 -30.73
CA ILE A 61 -7.56 -15.51 -30.21
C ILE A 61 -7.50 -14.38 -29.16
N PHE A 62 -6.52 -14.40 -28.24
CA PHE A 62 -6.37 -13.37 -27.21
C PHE A 62 -5.94 -12.00 -27.78
N GLU A 63 -5.03 -11.97 -28.75
CA GLU A 63 -4.67 -10.76 -29.49
C GLU A 63 -5.88 -10.19 -30.24
N ASN A 64 -6.65 -11.04 -30.95
CA ASN A 64 -7.87 -10.63 -31.64
C ASN A 64 -8.94 -10.11 -30.67
N PHE A 65 -9.17 -10.79 -29.54
CA PHE A 65 -10.12 -10.38 -28.50
C PHE A 65 -9.76 -9.02 -27.89
N LYS A 66 -8.46 -8.79 -27.63
CA LYS A 66 -7.91 -7.52 -27.16
C LYS A 66 -8.03 -6.40 -28.21
N ASN A 67 -7.90 -6.73 -29.50
CA ASN A 67 -8.12 -5.81 -30.60
C ASN A 67 -9.62 -5.52 -30.86
N SER A 68 -10.52 -6.45 -30.51
CA SER A 68 -11.98 -6.27 -30.58
C SER A 68 -12.60 -5.71 -29.29
N GLN A 69 -11.80 -5.41 -28.26
CA GLN A 69 -12.28 -5.05 -26.91
C GLN A 69 -12.94 -3.65 -26.80
N SER A 70 -13.34 -3.08 -27.94
CA SER A 70 -14.22 -1.91 -28.03
C SER A 70 -15.48 -2.28 -28.84
N LEU A 71 -16.45 -2.90 -28.17
CA LEU A 71 -17.80 -3.09 -28.75
C LEU A 71 -18.48 -1.76 -29.13
N ARG A 72 -17.98 -0.63 -28.63
CA ARG A 72 -18.39 0.72 -29.06
C ARG A 72 -18.03 1.02 -30.52
N ASP A 73 -16.90 0.50 -31.02
CA ASP A 73 -16.47 0.67 -32.41
C ASP A 73 -17.14 -0.32 -33.37
N VAL A 74 -17.62 -1.47 -32.85
CA VAL A 74 -18.40 -2.46 -33.62
C VAL A 74 -19.82 -1.95 -33.87
N ILE A 75 -20.49 -1.43 -32.84
CA ILE A 75 -21.83 -0.84 -32.96
C ILE A 75 -21.83 0.42 -33.85
N GLY A 76 -20.69 1.12 -33.94
CA GLY A 76 -20.54 2.32 -34.78
C GLY A 76 -20.29 2.06 -36.29
N LYS A 77 -20.28 0.80 -36.76
CA LYS A 77 -19.98 0.46 -38.16
C LYS A 77 -21.08 -0.37 -38.82
N GLU A 78 -22.12 0.33 -39.26
CA GLU A 78 -23.02 -0.16 -40.31
C GLU A 78 -22.23 -0.36 -41.63
N ASN A 79 -21.60 -1.52 -41.79
CA ASN A 79 -21.27 -2.20 -43.06
C ASN A 79 -20.38 -3.43 -42.77
N ILE A 80 -21.00 -4.58 -42.47
CA ILE A 80 -20.34 -5.88 -42.56
C ILE A 80 -21.21 -6.77 -43.42
N ASN A 81 -20.94 -6.73 -44.72
CA ASN A 81 -21.48 -7.67 -45.70
C ASN A 81 -20.39 -8.72 -46.00
N ASP A 82 -19.94 -9.41 -44.95
CA ASP A 82 -18.96 -10.50 -45.02
C ASP A 82 -19.29 -11.56 -43.95
N SER A 83 -19.11 -12.83 -44.28
CA SER A 83 -19.79 -13.92 -43.55
C SER A 83 -19.05 -14.38 -42.29
N MET A 84 -19.41 -13.82 -41.13
CA MET A 84 -19.26 -14.49 -39.84
C MET A 84 -20.61 -14.98 -39.32
N ASN A 85 -21.02 -16.17 -39.75
CA ASN A 85 -22.01 -16.98 -39.02
C ASN A 85 -21.35 -17.55 -37.76
N MET A 86 -21.07 -16.68 -36.79
CA MET A 86 -20.90 -17.12 -35.40
C MET A 86 -22.19 -17.82 -34.98
N ASN A 87 -22.09 -18.99 -34.36
CA ASN A 87 -23.27 -19.75 -33.99
C ASN A 87 -24.03 -18.97 -32.90
N GLN A 88 -25.37 -18.93 -32.94
CA GLN A 88 -26.13 -18.11 -31.96
C GLN A 88 -25.83 -18.52 -30.51
N ASN A 89 -25.58 -19.81 -30.30
CA ASN A 89 -25.16 -20.36 -29.01
C ASN A 89 -23.76 -19.87 -28.59
N GLU A 90 -22.80 -19.74 -29.52
CA GLU A 90 -21.43 -19.28 -29.23
C GLU A 90 -21.41 -17.79 -28.83
N LEU A 91 -22.23 -16.97 -29.49
CA LEU A 91 -22.46 -15.57 -29.11
C LEU A 91 -23.12 -15.50 -27.73
N GLN A 92 -24.13 -16.33 -27.46
CA GLN A 92 -24.85 -16.35 -26.19
C GLN A 92 -23.98 -16.83 -25.03
N ASP A 93 -23.14 -17.85 -25.25
CA ASP A 93 -22.15 -18.34 -24.28
C ASP A 93 -21.04 -17.30 -24.03
N HIS A 94 -20.55 -16.61 -25.07
CA HIS A 94 -19.59 -15.52 -24.92
C HIS A 94 -20.18 -14.38 -24.09
N MET A 95 -21.38 -13.89 -24.44
CA MET A 95 -22.08 -12.85 -23.69
C MET A 95 -22.36 -13.26 -22.24
N MET A 96 -22.78 -14.51 -22.01
CA MET A 96 -23.04 -15.01 -20.66
C MET A 96 -21.75 -15.09 -19.84
N LYS A 97 -20.63 -15.52 -20.45
CA LYS A 97 -19.30 -15.54 -19.81
C LYS A 97 -18.79 -14.13 -19.50
N GLU A 98 -19.00 -13.17 -20.40
CA GLU A 98 -18.64 -11.76 -20.21
C GLU A 98 -19.47 -11.12 -19.08
N ILE A 99 -20.79 -11.36 -19.05
CA ILE A 99 -21.69 -10.93 -17.97
C ILE A 99 -21.28 -11.55 -16.61
N LEU A 100 -20.90 -12.83 -16.60
CA LEU A 100 -20.41 -13.50 -15.39
C LEU A 100 -19.10 -12.85 -14.91
N GLN A 101 -18.10 -12.68 -15.78
CA GLN A 101 -16.82 -12.06 -15.45
C GLN A 101 -16.98 -10.61 -14.95
N ASP A 102 -17.84 -9.81 -15.60
CA ASP A 102 -18.19 -8.45 -15.19
C ASP A 102 -18.99 -8.43 -13.86
N SER A 103 -19.76 -9.49 -13.55
CA SER A 103 -20.37 -9.68 -12.22
C SER A 103 -19.33 -10.01 -11.14
N GLU A 104 -18.37 -10.89 -11.42
CA GLU A 104 -17.29 -11.25 -10.50
C GLU A 104 -16.38 -10.04 -10.23
N GLU A 105 -15.98 -9.30 -11.27
CA GLU A 105 -15.18 -8.08 -11.11
C GLU A 105 -15.91 -7.03 -10.27
N ARG A 106 -17.24 -6.88 -10.42
CA ARG A 106 -18.04 -6.03 -9.51
C ARG A 106 -17.97 -6.49 -8.05
N GLU A 107 -18.05 -7.79 -7.77
CA GLU A 107 -17.92 -8.28 -6.38
C GLU A 107 -16.50 -8.06 -5.83
N TYR A 108 -15.45 -8.32 -6.63
CA TYR A 108 -14.07 -7.98 -6.25
C TYR A 108 -13.90 -6.48 -5.96
N GLN A 109 -14.47 -5.59 -6.79
CA GLN A 109 -14.42 -4.15 -6.56
C GLN A 109 -15.22 -3.73 -5.31
N LYS A 110 -16.35 -4.36 -4.99
CA LYS A 110 -17.05 -4.12 -3.71
C LYS A 110 -16.17 -4.51 -2.52
N ILE A 111 -15.53 -5.68 -2.57
CA ILE A 111 -14.64 -6.18 -1.52
C ILE A 111 -13.42 -5.26 -1.35
N LEU A 112 -12.77 -4.86 -2.45
CA LEU A 112 -11.64 -3.90 -2.42
C LEU A 112 -12.06 -2.54 -1.83
N ASN A 113 -13.23 -2.03 -2.20
CA ASN A 113 -13.76 -0.80 -1.62
C ASN A 113 -14.12 -0.95 -0.14
N ALA A 114 -14.60 -2.12 0.31
CA ALA A 114 -14.81 -2.40 1.73
C ALA A 114 -13.48 -2.43 2.52
N TYR A 115 -12.43 -3.06 1.97
CA TYR A 115 -11.10 -3.03 2.59
C TYR A 115 -10.50 -1.61 2.65
N ARG A 116 -10.77 -0.76 1.66
CA ARG A 116 -10.38 0.66 1.68
C ARG A 116 -11.00 1.45 2.83
N LEU A 117 -12.17 1.05 3.35
CA LEU A 117 -12.78 1.66 4.54
C LEU A 117 -11.96 1.46 5.84
N THR A 118 -10.87 0.68 5.81
CA THR A 118 -9.90 0.60 6.91
C THR A 118 -8.90 1.77 6.94
N GLY A 119 -8.94 2.66 5.95
CA GLY A 119 -8.00 3.78 5.79
C GLY A 119 -6.63 3.39 5.23
N LYS A 120 -6.21 2.12 5.35
CA LYS A 120 -4.87 1.65 4.93
C LYS A 120 -4.99 0.46 3.98
N THR A 121 -4.46 0.59 2.76
CA THR A 121 -4.46 -0.51 1.78
C THR A 121 -3.13 -0.67 1.07
N ILE A 122 -2.80 -1.92 0.73
CA ILE A 122 -1.63 -2.30 -0.06
C ILE A 122 -2.12 -2.69 -1.46
N PHE A 123 -1.42 -2.24 -2.51
CA PHE A 123 -1.75 -2.57 -3.90
C PHE A 123 -0.49 -2.88 -4.72
N PRO A 124 -0.53 -3.84 -5.67
CA PRO A 124 0.61 -4.15 -6.51
C PRO A 124 0.91 -3.02 -7.49
N VAL A 125 2.19 -2.79 -7.75
CA VAL A 125 2.69 -1.84 -8.75
C VAL A 125 3.63 -2.58 -9.72
N LYS A 126 3.78 -2.07 -10.94
CA LYS A 126 4.69 -2.65 -11.93
C LYS A 126 6.15 -2.62 -11.43
N GLU A 127 6.99 -3.51 -11.98
CA GLU A 127 8.45 -3.51 -11.81
C GLU A 127 8.91 -3.80 -10.36
N ASN A 128 8.35 -4.85 -9.72
CA ASN A 128 8.72 -5.29 -8.37
C ASN A 128 8.49 -4.23 -7.26
N ARG A 129 7.44 -3.41 -7.43
CA ARG A 129 7.06 -2.33 -6.50
C ARG A 129 5.74 -2.61 -5.81
N ILE A 130 5.60 -2.08 -4.60
CA ILE A 130 4.42 -2.20 -3.75
C ILE A 130 3.92 -0.81 -3.40
N GLY A 131 2.64 -0.53 -3.65
CA GLY A 131 1.99 0.71 -3.26
C GLY A 131 1.32 0.58 -1.89
N LEU A 132 1.60 1.52 -0.99
CA LEU A 132 0.81 1.78 0.21
C LEU A 132 -0.10 2.99 -0.05
N ARG A 133 -1.37 2.89 0.34
CA ARG A 133 -2.38 3.95 0.26
C ARG A 133 -2.95 4.24 1.65
N PHE A 134 -2.99 5.52 2.01
CA PHE A 134 -3.55 6.05 3.24
C PHE A 134 -4.71 6.99 2.90
N GLU A 135 -5.94 6.65 3.29
CA GLU A 135 -7.14 7.47 3.09
C GLU A 135 -7.53 8.14 4.41
N THR A 136 -7.29 9.45 4.53
CA THR A 136 -7.60 10.22 5.75
C THR A 136 -9.09 10.52 5.86
N PHE A 137 -9.58 10.72 7.10
CA PHE A 137 -11.02 10.81 7.38
C PHE A 137 -11.36 11.99 8.30
N TYR A 138 -12.35 12.79 7.92
CA TYR A 138 -12.86 13.90 8.74
C TYR A 138 -14.38 14.07 8.56
N ASN A 139 -15.10 14.32 9.66
CA ASN A 139 -16.54 14.62 9.68
C ASN A 139 -17.38 13.72 8.73
N ALA A 140 -17.34 12.41 8.99
CA ALA A 140 -18.04 11.37 8.23
C ALA A 140 -17.65 11.22 6.74
N LYS A 141 -16.48 11.76 6.32
CA LYS A 141 -16.04 11.74 4.92
C LYS A 141 -14.56 11.37 4.80
N TYR A 142 -14.24 10.59 3.78
CA TYR A 142 -12.86 10.42 3.31
C TYR A 142 -12.39 11.67 2.57
N LEU A 143 -11.11 11.98 2.72
CA LEU A 143 -10.43 13.10 2.09
C LEU A 143 -9.37 12.59 1.11
N GLU A 144 -8.43 13.43 0.70
CA GLU A 144 -7.45 13.04 -0.31
C GLU A 144 -6.54 11.87 0.15
N PRO A 145 -6.27 10.89 -0.73
CA PRO A 145 -5.41 9.76 -0.43
C PRO A 145 -3.92 10.13 -0.57
N TYR A 146 -3.12 9.64 0.37
CA TYR A 146 -1.66 9.72 0.36
C TYR A 146 -1.06 8.37 -0.04
N TYR A 147 0.12 8.40 -0.66
CA TYR A 147 0.76 7.23 -1.22
C TYR A 147 2.23 7.14 -0.80
N ILE A 148 2.69 5.91 -0.59
CA ILE A 148 4.11 5.53 -0.57
C ILE A 148 4.29 4.41 -1.59
N PHE A 149 5.31 4.52 -2.43
CA PHE A 149 5.74 3.49 -3.36
C PHE A 149 7.02 2.88 -2.84
N LEU A 150 6.97 1.61 -2.50
CA LEU A 150 8.10 0.81 -2.07
C LEU A 150 8.68 0.06 -3.27
N GLU A 151 10.00 -0.09 -3.28
CA GLU A 151 10.74 -0.93 -4.21
C GLU A 151 11.38 -2.07 -3.43
N GLN A 152 11.23 -3.31 -3.91
CA GLN A 152 11.82 -4.48 -3.26
C GLN A 152 13.14 -4.85 -3.93
N ASN A 153 14.23 -4.83 -3.16
CA ASN A 153 15.54 -5.28 -3.59
C ASN A 153 15.53 -6.81 -3.81
N GLN A 154 15.97 -7.24 -4.99
CA GLN A 154 15.97 -8.66 -5.41
C GLN A 154 17.07 -9.50 -4.73
N GLU A 155 18.11 -8.88 -4.16
CA GLU A 155 19.24 -9.60 -3.55
C GLU A 155 19.01 -9.97 -2.08
N ASN A 156 18.21 -9.18 -1.35
CA ASN A 156 18.03 -9.31 0.10
C ASN A 156 16.57 -9.17 0.57
N GLU A 157 15.62 -9.11 -0.37
CA GLU A 157 14.17 -8.94 -0.18
C GLU A 157 13.73 -7.68 0.59
N GLN A 158 14.64 -6.77 0.92
CA GLN A 158 14.32 -5.56 1.69
C GLN A 158 13.55 -4.55 0.84
N LEU A 159 12.61 -3.88 1.50
CA LEU A 159 11.81 -2.80 0.94
C LEU A 159 12.49 -1.45 1.23
N SER A 160 12.52 -0.56 0.24
CA SER A 160 12.93 0.83 0.41
C SER A 160 11.91 1.79 -0.21
N ILE A 161 11.86 3.02 0.27
CA ILE A 161 10.93 4.05 -0.23
C ILE A 161 11.46 4.64 -1.54
N PHE A 162 10.82 4.29 -2.64
CA PHE A 162 11.13 4.81 -3.97
C PHE A 162 10.55 6.21 -4.20
N ARG A 163 9.27 6.43 -3.84
CA ARG A 163 8.56 7.72 -3.96
C ARG A 163 7.42 7.83 -2.94
N HIS A 164 6.99 9.04 -2.60
CA HIS A 164 5.79 9.26 -1.78
C HIS A 164 5.07 10.55 -2.16
N THR A 165 3.84 10.72 -1.66
CA THR A 165 3.09 11.99 -1.67
C THR A 165 2.93 12.61 -0.27
N LEU A 166 3.57 12.03 0.75
CA LEU A 166 3.50 12.52 2.13
C LEU A 166 4.01 13.99 2.27
N PRO A 167 3.42 14.80 3.17
CA PRO A 167 3.96 16.10 3.53
C PRO A 167 5.36 16.04 4.17
N HIS A 168 6.18 17.07 3.90
CA HIS A 168 7.61 17.14 4.28
C HIS A 168 7.94 17.08 5.78
N PHE A 169 6.95 17.29 6.65
CA PHE A 169 7.14 17.32 8.11
C PHE A 169 6.98 15.94 8.77
N ILE A 170 6.60 14.91 8.00
CA ILE A 170 6.54 13.53 8.49
C ILE A 170 7.98 12.98 8.43
N PRO A 171 8.55 12.46 9.54
CA PRO A 171 9.95 12.01 9.61
C PRO A 171 10.11 10.63 8.94
N LEU A 172 9.94 10.59 7.63
CA LEU A 172 9.78 9.35 6.87
C LEU A 172 11.04 8.47 6.92
N ASP A 173 12.22 9.07 6.79
CA ASP A 173 13.53 8.39 6.88
C ASP A 173 13.72 7.69 8.24
N GLU A 174 13.28 8.33 9.33
CA GLU A 174 13.32 7.73 10.68
C GLU A 174 12.34 6.56 10.79
N LEU A 175 11.13 6.70 10.25
CA LEU A 175 10.12 5.62 10.25
C LEU A 175 10.58 4.44 9.40
N GLU A 176 11.21 4.69 8.25
CA GLU A 176 11.76 3.69 7.35
C GLU A 176 12.85 2.86 8.05
N ALA A 177 13.93 3.52 8.50
CA ALA A 177 15.05 2.86 9.17
C ALA A 177 14.62 2.13 10.46
N LYS A 178 13.63 2.66 11.18
CA LYS A 178 13.15 2.11 12.45
C LYS A 178 12.16 0.96 12.30
N TYR A 179 11.26 1.00 11.30
CA TYR A 179 10.12 0.09 11.23
C TYR A 179 9.91 -0.64 9.90
N LEU A 180 10.20 -0.06 8.72
CA LEU A 180 9.73 -0.60 7.43
C LEU A 180 10.06 -2.10 7.23
N ASN A 181 11.33 -2.47 7.43
CA ASN A 181 11.84 -3.85 7.31
C ASN A 181 11.83 -4.64 8.64
N LYS A 182 11.01 -4.24 9.62
CA LYS A 182 10.94 -4.87 10.95
C LYS A 182 9.50 -5.12 11.41
N ASP A 183 8.62 -4.17 11.15
CA ASP A 183 7.20 -4.19 11.49
C ASP A 183 6.45 -3.22 10.53
N MET A 184 6.04 -3.76 9.38
CA MET A 184 5.29 -3.02 8.35
C MET A 184 3.98 -2.44 8.89
N ASN A 185 3.30 -3.13 9.81
CA ASN A 185 2.04 -2.67 10.40
C ASN A 185 2.29 -1.43 11.27
N LYS A 186 3.37 -1.42 12.06
CA LYS A 186 3.76 -0.26 12.85
C LYS A 186 4.31 0.88 12.00
N PHE A 187 5.03 0.60 10.91
CA PHE A 187 5.40 1.62 9.92
C PHE A 187 4.15 2.32 9.37
N ALA A 188 3.18 1.54 8.87
CA ALA A 188 1.94 2.07 8.31
C ALA A 188 1.12 2.83 9.36
N ASN A 189 0.95 2.30 10.57
CA ASN A 189 0.21 2.98 11.65
C ASN A 189 0.87 4.30 12.06
N MET A 190 2.20 4.37 12.19
CA MET A 190 2.89 5.63 12.49
C MET A 190 2.67 6.69 11.41
N VAL A 191 2.77 6.33 10.13
CA VAL A 191 2.51 7.26 9.00
C VAL A 191 1.06 7.75 9.02
N ASP A 192 0.12 6.84 9.26
CA ASP A 192 -1.32 7.11 9.35
C ASP A 192 -1.64 8.07 10.51
N ASP A 193 -1.06 7.86 11.69
CA ASP A 193 -1.18 8.75 12.85
C ASP A 193 -0.73 10.19 12.53
N TYR A 194 0.41 10.37 11.84
CA TYR A 194 0.87 11.70 11.40
C TYR A 194 -0.08 12.34 10.38
N LEU A 195 -0.53 11.59 9.38
CA LEU A 195 -1.42 12.07 8.32
C LEU A 195 -2.79 12.47 8.88
N GLN A 196 -3.40 11.59 9.66
CA GLN A 196 -4.72 11.78 10.25
C GLN A 196 -4.72 12.96 11.24
N ALA A 197 -3.68 13.07 12.09
CA ALA A 197 -3.54 14.20 12.99
C ALA A 197 -3.32 15.54 12.26
N PHE A 198 -2.56 15.56 11.16
CA PHE A 198 -2.40 16.74 10.30
C PHE A 198 -3.72 17.14 9.64
N VAL A 199 -4.43 16.20 9.01
CA VAL A 199 -5.69 16.46 8.30
C VAL A 199 -6.78 16.92 9.26
N MET A 200 -6.89 16.33 10.45
CA MET A 200 -7.77 16.83 11.51
C MET A 200 -7.45 18.29 11.85
N ARG A 201 -6.20 18.63 12.19
CA ARG A 201 -5.81 20.01 12.54
C ARG A 201 -6.08 21.00 11.39
N ARG A 202 -5.89 20.57 10.14
CA ARG A 202 -6.19 21.36 8.93
C ARG A 202 -7.69 21.65 8.77
N GLU A 203 -8.54 20.63 8.80
CA GLU A 203 -9.98 20.80 8.55
C GLU A 203 -10.71 21.44 9.73
N GLU A 204 -10.22 21.24 10.96
CA GLU A 204 -10.65 21.99 12.15
C GLU A 204 -10.41 23.51 11.97
N VAL A 205 -9.18 23.90 11.60
CA VAL A 205 -8.83 25.30 11.32
C VAL A 205 -9.65 25.86 10.17
N ARG A 206 -9.86 25.08 9.10
CA ARG A 206 -10.70 25.47 7.96
C ARG A 206 -12.15 25.71 8.38
N THR A 207 -12.72 24.82 9.19
CA THR A 207 -14.09 24.93 9.72
C THR A 207 -14.24 26.16 10.61
N LEU A 208 -13.29 26.38 11.53
CA LEU A 208 -13.26 27.57 12.39
C LEU A 208 -13.14 28.86 11.56
N THR A 209 -12.25 28.87 10.55
CA THR A 209 -12.04 30.02 9.64
C THR A 209 -13.30 30.37 8.88
N ASN A 210 -14.00 29.38 8.30
CA ASN A 210 -15.19 29.61 7.50
C ASN A 210 -16.40 30.06 8.33
N ASN A 211 -16.52 29.60 9.58
CA ASN A 211 -17.75 29.74 10.37
C ASN A 211 -17.68 30.82 11.46
N LYS A 212 -16.48 31.18 11.96
CA LYS A 212 -16.32 31.96 13.20
C LYS A 212 -15.26 33.07 13.15
N LEU A 213 -14.27 33.02 12.24
CA LEU A 213 -13.18 34.00 12.21
C LEU A 213 -13.37 35.10 11.16
N ASN A 214 -13.26 36.36 11.61
CA ASN A 214 -13.29 37.54 10.72
C ASN A 214 -12.00 37.72 9.90
N ARG A 215 -10.98 36.90 10.12
CA ARG A 215 -9.66 36.95 9.47
C ARG A 215 -9.09 35.54 9.33
N LYS A 216 -8.34 35.29 8.26
CA LYS A 216 -7.63 34.02 8.06
C LYS A 216 -6.57 33.84 9.18
N PRO A 217 -6.51 32.67 9.84
CA PRO A 217 -5.49 32.37 10.85
C PRO A 217 -4.11 32.27 10.20
N ARG A 218 -3.06 32.47 11.00
CA ARG A 218 -1.69 32.13 10.63
C ARG A 218 -1.41 30.69 11.03
N VAL A 219 -0.86 29.92 10.10
CA VAL A 219 -0.50 28.51 10.31
C VAL A 219 0.79 28.21 9.56
N ASN A 220 1.57 27.25 10.06
CA ASN A 220 2.65 26.63 9.29
C ASN A 220 2.13 25.42 8.49
N ASN A 221 2.95 24.90 7.56
CA ASN A 221 2.57 23.77 6.69
C ASN A 221 2.13 22.50 7.46
N ALA A 222 2.63 22.32 8.68
CA ALA A 222 2.33 21.18 9.54
C ALA A 222 1.10 21.37 10.44
N TYR A 223 0.47 22.56 10.45
CA TYR A 223 -0.57 22.96 11.40
C TYR A 223 -0.16 22.70 12.87
N SER A 224 1.11 22.91 13.18
CA SER A 224 1.71 22.70 14.50
C SER A 224 1.95 24.00 15.28
N SER A 225 1.87 25.14 14.60
CA SER A 225 1.60 26.44 15.21
C SER A 225 0.39 27.05 14.52
N ILE A 226 -0.56 27.55 15.31
CA ILE A 226 -1.82 28.15 14.85
C ILE A 226 -2.05 29.43 15.67
N GLU A 227 -2.02 30.60 15.01
CA GLU A 227 -2.29 31.91 15.63
C GLU A 227 -3.56 32.53 15.03
N PHE A 228 -4.50 32.99 15.87
CA PHE A 228 -5.69 33.69 15.40
C PHE A 228 -6.26 34.70 16.41
N THR A 229 -6.85 35.78 15.88
CA THR A 229 -7.50 36.84 16.67
C THR A 229 -9.02 36.76 16.53
N ILE A 230 -9.74 36.84 17.64
CA ILE A 230 -11.21 37.03 17.67
C ILE A 230 -11.60 38.38 18.27
N LEU A 231 -12.84 38.80 18.00
CA LEU A 231 -13.48 39.97 18.59
C LEU A 231 -14.62 39.52 19.51
N LEU A 232 -14.53 39.81 20.81
CA LEU A 232 -15.60 39.53 21.75
C LEU A 232 -16.73 40.55 21.57
N LYS A 233 -17.95 40.05 21.31
CA LYS A 233 -19.14 40.85 20.98
C LYS A 233 -19.44 41.95 22.01
N ASP A 234 -19.30 41.63 23.31
CA ASP A 234 -19.72 42.48 24.43
C ASP A 234 -19.00 43.84 24.48
N ASN A 235 -17.69 43.86 24.15
CA ASN A 235 -16.79 44.99 24.38
C ASN A 235 -15.99 45.43 23.13
N ASN A 236 -16.10 44.71 22.01
CA ASN A 236 -15.16 44.78 20.89
C ASN A 236 -13.69 44.56 21.35
N ASP A 237 -13.51 43.69 22.35
CA ASP A 237 -12.19 43.30 22.87
C ASP A 237 -11.54 42.29 21.92
N ARG A 238 -10.26 42.47 21.64
CA ARG A 238 -9.45 41.51 20.89
C ARG A 238 -8.86 40.46 21.83
N VAL A 239 -9.00 39.20 21.42
CA VAL A 239 -8.36 38.05 22.06
C VAL A 239 -7.53 37.35 20.99
N ASP A 240 -6.23 37.26 21.22
CA ASP A 240 -5.26 36.57 20.39
C ASP A 240 -5.00 35.18 21.00
N ILE A 241 -5.12 34.12 20.19
CA ILE A 241 -5.07 32.72 20.61
C ILE A 241 -3.96 32.04 19.81
N ASN A 242 -2.98 31.50 20.54
CA ASN A 242 -1.83 30.80 19.98
C ASN A 242 -1.82 29.35 20.47
N LEU A 243 -1.79 28.38 19.55
CA LEU A 243 -1.80 26.95 19.84
C LEU A 243 -0.55 26.28 19.27
N THR A 244 0.11 25.44 20.07
CA THR A 244 1.33 24.73 19.69
C THR A 244 1.15 23.21 19.86
N TYR A 245 1.56 22.45 18.86
CA TYR A 245 1.48 20.99 18.81
C TYR A 245 2.90 20.45 18.67
N GLU A 246 3.53 20.08 19.79
CA GLU A 246 4.87 19.50 19.77
C GLU A 246 4.83 18.05 19.30
N ASN A 247 3.80 17.29 19.70
CA ASN A 247 3.50 16.00 19.10
C ASN A 247 2.65 16.17 17.83
N LEU A 248 3.25 15.93 16.66
CA LEU A 248 2.55 16.00 15.37
C LEU A 248 1.57 14.84 15.11
N THR A 249 1.61 13.75 15.88
CA THR A 249 0.56 12.71 15.85
C THR A 249 -0.66 13.04 16.73
N SER A 250 -0.64 14.17 17.44
CA SER A 250 -1.79 14.66 18.19
C SER A 250 -2.65 15.61 17.36
N PHE A 251 -3.98 15.46 17.46
CA PHE A 251 -4.94 16.46 17.00
C PHE A 251 -5.33 17.49 18.08
N ILE A 252 -4.87 17.29 19.32
CA ILE A 252 -5.04 18.21 20.47
C ILE A 252 -3.71 18.94 20.71
N PRO A 253 -3.69 20.28 20.93
CA PRO A 253 -2.48 21.03 21.17
C PRO A 253 -1.78 20.63 22.48
N THR A 254 -0.45 20.73 22.47
CA THR A 254 0.41 20.53 23.64
C THR A 254 0.42 21.77 24.53
N ASN A 255 0.29 22.96 23.94
CA ASN A 255 0.21 24.24 24.64
C ASN A 255 -0.83 25.17 23.97
N ALA A 256 -1.51 25.98 24.77
CA ALA A 256 -2.52 26.93 24.35
C ALA A 256 -2.40 28.21 25.18
N VAL A 257 -2.30 29.37 24.52
CA VAL A 257 -2.11 30.67 25.18
C VAL A 257 -3.18 31.65 24.69
N ILE A 258 -3.89 32.30 25.63
CA ILE A 258 -5.00 33.21 25.34
C ILE A 258 -4.66 34.62 25.86
N CYS A 259 -4.24 35.50 24.95
CA CYS A 259 -3.85 36.87 25.24
C CYS A 259 -5.00 37.86 24.98
N LEU A 260 -5.28 38.76 25.94
CA LEU A 260 -6.24 39.85 25.76
C LEU A 260 -5.48 41.13 25.35
N THR A 261 -5.64 41.58 24.10
CA THR A 261 -4.83 42.67 23.50
C THR A 261 -5.11 44.06 24.09
N ARG A 262 -6.18 44.20 24.89
CA ARG A 262 -6.54 45.44 25.62
C ARG A 262 -6.26 45.30 27.11
N GLU A 263 -6.21 46.45 27.80
CA GLU A 263 -6.23 46.55 29.27
C GLU A 263 -7.63 46.25 29.83
N GLY A 264 -8.17 45.06 29.54
CA GLY A 264 -9.25 44.50 30.34
C GLY A 264 -8.76 44.19 31.76
N THR A 265 -9.68 44.27 32.72
CA THR A 265 -9.38 43.99 34.14
C THR A 265 -8.65 42.66 34.31
N GLU A 266 -7.73 42.60 35.28
CA GLU A 266 -6.96 41.36 35.53
C GLU A 266 -7.87 40.13 35.71
N ASN A 267 -9.04 40.32 36.32
CA ASN A 267 -10.03 39.26 36.51
C ASN A 267 -10.56 38.69 35.19
N LYS A 268 -10.68 39.49 34.11
CA LYS A 268 -11.03 38.99 32.76
C LYS A 268 -9.88 38.19 32.14
N ARG A 269 -8.63 38.68 32.26
CA ARG A 269 -7.41 37.98 31.81
C ARG A 269 -7.24 36.63 32.54
N LYS A 270 -7.26 36.63 33.88
CA LYS A 270 -7.15 35.45 34.75
C LYS A 270 -8.32 34.47 34.57
N ARG A 271 -9.49 34.92 34.12
CA ARG A 271 -10.61 34.03 33.71
C ARG A 271 -10.36 33.37 32.36
N LEU A 272 -9.88 34.11 31.35
CA LEU A 272 -9.57 33.55 30.02
C LEU A 272 -8.43 32.53 30.09
N GLN A 273 -7.34 32.83 30.81
CA GLN A 273 -6.22 31.91 31.00
C GLN A 273 -6.65 30.57 31.64
N LYS A 274 -7.59 30.58 32.60
CA LYS A 274 -8.15 29.33 33.16
C LYS A 274 -8.83 28.44 32.11
N ARG A 275 -9.25 28.99 30.96
CA ARG A 275 -9.88 28.27 29.84
C ARG A 275 -8.89 27.82 28.76
N GLU A 276 -7.60 28.12 28.88
CA GLU A 276 -6.54 27.55 28.02
C GLU A 276 -6.59 26.01 28.04
N ARG A 277 -6.96 25.43 29.19
CA ARG A 277 -7.12 23.98 29.40
C ARG A 277 -8.18 23.32 28.52
N GLU A 278 -9.23 24.03 28.10
CA GLU A 278 -10.30 23.45 27.26
C GLU A 278 -9.72 23.04 25.90
N PHE A 279 -8.82 23.86 25.34
CA PHE A 279 -8.06 23.57 24.13
C PHE A 279 -7.08 22.39 24.31
N LEU A 280 -6.58 22.16 25.53
CA LEU A 280 -5.69 21.02 25.84
C LEU A 280 -6.44 19.69 26.09
N GLN A 281 -7.79 19.70 26.03
CA GLN A 281 -8.63 18.54 26.36
C GLN A 281 -9.63 18.15 25.26
N SER A 282 -9.83 19.01 24.25
CA SER A 282 -10.83 18.81 23.20
C SER A 282 -10.32 19.30 21.84
N LYS A 283 -11.08 19.05 20.77
CA LYS A 283 -10.72 19.53 19.43
C LYS A 283 -10.84 21.05 19.33
N LEU A 284 -10.26 21.65 18.29
CA LEU A 284 -10.23 23.10 18.13
C LEU A 284 -11.64 23.70 17.99
N THR A 285 -12.56 23.10 17.23
CA THR A 285 -13.95 23.59 17.16
C THR A 285 -14.65 23.44 18.51
N ASP A 286 -14.49 22.29 19.15
CA ASP A 286 -15.22 21.91 20.36
C ASP A 286 -14.76 22.77 21.55
N ALA A 287 -13.45 23.00 21.67
CA ALA A 287 -12.86 23.95 22.59
C ALA A 287 -13.32 25.38 22.28
N PHE A 288 -13.36 25.78 21.01
CA PHE A 288 -13.76 27.14 20.64
C PHE A 288 -15.22 27.46 21.00
N GLU A 289 -16.16 26.55 20.68
CA GLU A 289 -17.56 26.70 21.10
C GLU A 289 -17.71 26.60 22.62
N THR A 290 -16.92 25.75 23.30
CA THR A 290 -16.91 25.70 24.77
C THR A 290 -16.42 27.03 25.39
N VAL A 291 -15.40 27.65 24.81
CA VAL A 291 -14.73 28.85 25.36
C VAL A 291 -15.42 30.16 24.97
N PHE A 292 -15.96 30.25 23.75
CA PHE A 292 -16.50 31.48 23.14
C PHE A 292 -17.89 31.32 22.50
N GLY A 293 -18.48 30.13 22.52
CA GLY A 293 -19.89 29.93 22.22
C GLY A 293 -20.79 30.59 23.29
N THR A 294 -22.02 30.90 22.86
CA THR A 294 -23.06 31.60 23.64
C THR A 294 -24.27 30.72 23.82
#